data_AF-A0A5T5YJ64-F1
#
_entry.id   AF-A0A5T5YJ64-F1
#
_cell.length_a   1.000
_cell.length_b   1.000
_cell.length_c   1.000
_cell.angle_alpha   90.00
_cell.angle_beta   90.00
_cell.angle_gamma   90.00
#
_symmetry.space_group_name_H-M   'P 1'
#
loop_
_entity.id
_entity.type
_entity.pdbx_description
1 polymer ?
#
loop_
_entity_poly.entity_id
_entity_poly.type
_entity_poly.pdbx_seq_one_letter_code
_entity_poly.pdbx_strand_id
1 'polypeptide(L)' 'PFNGFLLSSNVDILFDKGFLSFENSGELILCDELKNEFTLRLLGIDLRKKVMIPLGTFQYLDWHRKNVFGRCKGK' A
#
# COMPACT_ATOMS: atom_id res chain seq x y z
N PRO A 1 9.12 17.23 0.69
CA PRO A 1 10.01 16.07 0.95
C PRO A 1 9.34 14.80 1.51
N PHE A 2 8.09 14.84 2.02
CA PHE A 2 7.49 13.70 2.74
C PHE A 2 6.31 13.00 2.02
N ASN A 3 5.99 13.41 0.79
CA ASN A 3 4.91 12.84 -0.02
C ASN A 3 5.47 11.95 -1.14
N GLY A 4 6.24 10.93 -0.78
CA GLY A 4 6.83 10.02 -1.75
C GLY A 4 7.49 8.82 -1.08
N PHE A 5 7.38 7.67 -1.72
CA PHE A 5 8.00 6.42 -1.30
C PHE A 5 8.89 5.86 -2.40
N LEU A 6 9.94 5.15 -2.01
CA LEU A 6 10.69 4.29 -2.92
C LEU A 6 10.08 2.89 -2.81
N LEU A 7 9.33 2.50 -3.84
CA LEU A 7 8.68 1.20 -3.94
C LEU A 7 9.25 0.46 -5.15
N SER A 8 9.13 -0.88 -5.15
CA SER A 8 9.34 -1.64 -6.38
C SER A 8 8.19 -1.35 -7.35
N SER A 9 8.46 -1.47 -8.66
CA SER A 9 7.48 -1.11 -9.71
C SER A 9 6.13 -1.80 -9.54
N ASN A 10 6.11 -3.06 -9.09
CA ASN A 10 4.86 -3.79 -8.84
C ASN A 10 4.06 -3.18 -7.68
N VAL A 11 4.74 -2.82 -6.59
CA VAL A 11 4.10 -2.26 -5.39
C VAL A 11 3.62 -0.83 -5.66
N ASP A 12 4.39 -0.06 -6.42
CA ASP A 12 4.07 1.30 -6.85
C ASP A 12 2.74 1.35 -7.63
N ILE A 13 2.60 0.50 -8.66
CA ILE A 13 1.36 0.40 -9.46
C ILE A 13 0.15 0.02 -8.59
N LEU A 14 0.34 -0.87 -7.61
CA LEU A 14 -0.75 -1.29 -6.70
C LEU A 14 -1.12 -0.20 -5.70
N PHE A 15 -0.14 0.57 -5.23
CA PHE A 15 -0.37 1.72 -4.36
C PHE A 15 -1.15 2.80 -5.09
N ASP A 16 -0.73 3.17 -6.31
CA ASP A 16 -1.39 4.20 -7.12
C ASP A 16 -2.82 3.84 -7.49
N LYS A 17 -3.07 2.55 -7.76
CA LYS A 17 -4.41 2.05 -8.08
C LYS A 17 -5.29 1.85 -6.84
N GLY A 18 -4.75 2.00 -5.62
CA GLY A 18 -5.50 1.85 -4.38
C GLY A 18 -5.77 0.40 -3.98
N PHE A 19 -5.01 -0.53 -4.55
CA PHE A 19 -5.05 -1.95 -4.25
C PHE A 19 -4.34 -2.32 -2.95
N LEU A 20 -3.35 -1.50 -2.57
CA LEU A 20 -2.66 -1.57 -1.30
C LEU A 20 -2.38 -0.17 -0.76
N SER A 21 -2.07 -0.09 0.53
CA SER A 21 -1.57 1.12 1.19
C SER A 21 -0.70 0.71 2.37
N PHE A 22 -0.30 1.67 3.21
CA PHE A 22 0.51 1.43 4.39
C PHE A 22 -0.14 2.04 5.63
N GLU A 23 -0.05 1.33 6.75
CA GLU A 23 -0.30 1.88 8.07
C GLU A 23 0.83 2.83 8.48
N ASN A 24 0.53 3.73 9.43
CA ASN A 24 1.56 4.62 9.98
C ASN A 24 2.68 3.84 10.70
N SER A 25 2.41 2.59 11.11
CA SER A 25 3.39 1.65 11.68
C SER A 25 4.38 1.11 10.64
N GLY A 26 4.15 1.33 9.34
CA GLY A 26 4.92 0.73 8.26
C GLY A 26 4.40 -0.61 7.76
N GLU A 27 3.31 -1.13 8.34
CA GLU A 27 2.67 -2.36 7.90
C GLU A 27 1.94 -2.18 6.58
N LEU A 28 2.06 -3.17 5.70
CA LEU A 28 1.33 -3.19 4.44
C LEU A 28 -0.13 -3.58 4.68
N ILE A 29 -1.06 -2.82 4.10
CA ILE A 29 -2.49 -3.15 4.07
C ILE A 29 -2.94 -3.39 2.64
N LEU A 30 -3.75 -4.43 2.44
CA LEU A 30 -4.20 -4.90 1.14
C LEU A 30 -5.72 -4.90 1.05
N CYS A 31 -6.24 -4.64 -0.14
CA CYS A 31 -7.60 -4.99 -0.51
C CYS A 31 -7.83 -6.51 -0.42
N ASP A 32 -9.06 -6.93 -0.14
CA ASP A 32 -9.42 -8.35 0.02
C ASP A 32 -9.17 -9.16 -1.25
N GLU A 33 -9.35 -8.55 -2.42
CA GLU A 33 -9.10 -9.13 -3.74
C GLU A 33 -7.62 -9.50 -3.96
N LEU A 34 -6.70 -8.90 -3.22
CA LEU A 34 -5.25 -9.16 -3.27
C LEU A 34 -4.75 -10.06 -2.14
N LYS A 35 -5.59 -10.47 -1.20
CA LYS A 35 -5.19 -11.32 -0.06
C LYS A 35 -4.98 -12.80 -0.44
N ASN A 36 -4.85 -13.12 -1.72
CA ASN A 36 -4.51 -14.45 -2.19
C ASN A 36 -2.99 -14.68 -2.09
N GLU A 37 -2.58 -15.71 -1.34
CA GLU A 37 -1.16 -16.01 -1.09
C GLU A 37 -0.35 -16.28 -2.38
N PHE A 38 -0.94 -16.96 -3.36
CA PHE A 38 -0.30 -17.23 -4.65
C PHE A 38 -0.03 -15.93 -5.42
N THR A 39 -1.02 -15.03 -5.46
CA THR A 39 -0.88 -13.71 -6.10
C THR A 39 0.19 -12.87 -5.41
N LEU A 40 0.23 -12.86 -4.07
CA LEU A 40 1.24 -12.13 -3.31
C LEU A 40 2.66 -12.65 -3.57
N ARG A 41 2.83 -13.98 -3.62
CA ARG A 41 4.11 -14.60 -3.99
C ARG A 41 4.55 -14.22 -5.40
N LEU A 42 3.64 -14.23 -6.38
CA LEU A 42 3.92 -13.86 -7.77
C LEU A 42 4.33 -12.38 -7.88
N LEU A 43 3.72 -11.51 -7.09
CA LEU A 43 4.02 -10.08 -7.05
C LEU A 43 5.27 -9.74 -6.21
N GLY A 44 5.83 -10.72 -5.51
CA GLY A 44 6.97 -10.53 -4.60
C GLY A 44 6.62 -9.75 -3.33
N ILE A 45 5.35 -9.76 -2.92
CA ILE A 45 4.86 -9.04 -1.74
C ILE A 45 4.94 -9.94 -0.52
N ASP A 46 5.63 -9.47 0.51
CA ASP A 46 5.70 -10.13 1.81
C ASP A 46 5.04 -9.24 2.88
N LEU A 47 3.87 -9.68 3.37
CA LEU A 47 3.09 -8.95 4.37
C LEU A 47 3.79 -8.78 5.72
N ARG A 48 4.85 -9.57 5.98
CA ARG A 48 5.63 -9.46 7.22
C ARG A 48 6.64 -8.33 7.17
N LYS A 49 6.94 -7.78 5.98
CA LYS A 49 7.86 -6.66 5.84
C LYS A 49 7.20 -5.37 6.28
N LYS A 50 7.92 -4.59 7.07
CA LYS A 50 7.54 -3.23 7.46
C LYS A 50 8.48 -2.22 6.81
N VAL A 51 7.93 -1.09 6.39
CA VAL A 51 8.70 0.03 5.88
C VAL A 51 8.80 1.12 6.93
N MET A 52 9.94 1.79 7.03
CA MET A 52 10.06 2.93 7.94
C MET A 52 9.34 4.14 7.34
N ILE A 53 8.37 4.69 8.07
CA ILE A 53 7.56 5.82 7.63
C ILE A 53 7.86 7.05 8.49
N PRO A 54 8.38 8.15 7.92
CA PRO A 54 8.57 9.40 8.63
C PRO A 54 7.24 9.99 9.10
N LEU A 55 7.22 10.66 10.27
CA LEU A 55 6.02 11.32 10.80
C LEU A 55 5.37 12.29 9.81
N GLY A 56 6.18 13.04 9.04
CA GLY A 56 5.68 13.99 8.04
C GLY A 56 4.90 13.33 6.89
N THR A 57 5.06 12.01 6.71
CA THR A 57 4.40 11.21 5.68
C THR A 57 2.99 10.76 6.10
N PHE A 58 2.68 10.76 7.40
CA PHE A 58 1.43 10.21 7.94
C PHE A 58 0.18 10.88 7.36
N GLN A 59 0.21 12.21 7.19
CA GLN A 59 -0.92 12.95 6.60
C GLN A 59 -1.22 12.52 5.16
N TYR A 60 -0.20 12.17 4.38
CA TYR A 60 -0.35 11.75 2.99
C TYR A 60 -0.88 10.31 2.90
N LEU A 61 -0.40 9.44 3.79
CA LEU A 61 -0.95 8.08 3.90
C LEU A 61 -2.40 8.10 4.40
N ASP A 62 -2.73 8.95 5.36
CA ASP A 62 -4.11 9.10 5.83
C ASP A 62 -5.03 9.57 4.70
N TRP A 63 -4.58 10.56 3.92
CA TRP A 63 -5.29 10.97 2.71
C TRP A 63 -5.42 9.83 1.69
N HIS A 64 -4.33 9.10 1.41
CA HIS A 64 -4.35 7.97 0.47
C HIS A 64 -5.33 6.88 0.91
N ARG A 65 -5.31 6.49 2.19
CA ARG A 65 -6.23 5.49 2.76
C ARG A 65 -7.70 5.92 2.66
N LYS A 66 -7.98 7.22 2.77
CA LYS A 66 -9.35 7.77 2.70
C LYS A 66 -9.86 7.98 1.26
N ASN A 67 -8.98 8.25 0.30
CA ASN A 67 -9.37 8.73 -1.03
C ASN A 67 -9.02 7.78 -2.17
N VAL A 68 -8.00 6.92 -1.99
CA VAL A 68 -7.45 6.06 -3.04
C VAL A 68 -7.60 4.59 -2.67
N PHE A 69 -7.16 4.19 -1.48
CA PHE A 69 -7.27 2.81 -1.00
C PHE A 69 -8.73 2.34 -0.93
N GLY A 70 -9.00 1.10 -1.33
CA GLY A 70 -10.35 0.52 -1.28
C GLY A 70 -11.19 0.75 -2.55
N ARG A 71 -10.62 1.32 -3.62
CA ARG A 71 -11.22 1.33 -4.97
C ARG A 71 -11.38 -0.05 -5.62
N CYS A 72 -11.01 -1.11 -4.91
CA CYS A 72 -11.11 -2.51 -5.34
C CYS A 72 -12.58 -2.97 -5.46
N LYS A 73 -13.50 -2.32 -4.73
CA LYS A 73 -14.93 -2.46 -4.99
C LYS A 73 -15.29 -1.67 -6.23
N GLY A 74 -15.45 -2.38 -7.34
CA GLY A 74 -15.98 -1.82 -8.58
C GLY A 74 -17.20 -0.95 -8.28
N LYS A 75 -17.11 0.32 -8.66
CA LYS A 75 -18.28 1.09 -9.04
C LYS A 75 -18.63 0.75 -10.49
#